data_AF-A0A2D0IM42-F1
#
_entry.id   AF-A0A2D0IM42-F1
#
_cell.length_a   1.000
_cell.length_b   1.000
_cell.length_c   1.000
_cell.angle_alpha   90.00
_cell.angle_beta   90.00
_cell.angle_gamma   90.00
#
_symmetry.space_group_name_H-M   'P 1'
#
loop_
_entity.id
_entity.type
_entity.pdbx_description
1 polymer ?
#
loop_
_entity_poly.entity_id
_entity_poly.type
_entity_poly.pdbx_seq_one_letter_code
_entity_poly.pdbx_strand_id
1 'polypeptide(L)' 'MPQYALASVARYSPWRLPSVKVKQRYKNADIEWHSTAVSGQITGYFYRDDIKLKGYRQQIVSRWYHQWFGIRGDHE' A
#
# COMPACT_ATOMS: atom_id res chain seq x y z
N MET A 1 -15.02 17.98 4.76
CA MET A 1 -14.59 16.69 4.17
C MET A 1 -13.38 16.20 4.96
N PRO A 2 -13.22 14.88 5.21
CA PRO A 2 -12.00 14.39 5.87
C PRO A 2 -10.79 14.60 4.96
N GLN A 3 -9.62 14.91 5.53
CA GLN A 3 -8.38 15.08 4.75
C GLN A 3 -7.77 13.72 4.34
N TYR A 4 -7.96 12.69 5.17
CA TYR A 4 -7.36 11.38 4.98
C TYR A 4 -8.41 10.26 5.02
N ALA A 5 -8.23 9.24 4.17
CA ALA A 5 -9.00 8.01 4.18
C ALA A 5 -8.06 6.80 4.36
N LEU A 6 -8.30 6.00 5.40
CA LEU A 6 -7.51 4.81 5.71
C LEU A 6 -8.30 3.55 5.39
N ALA A 7 -7.68 2.60 4.66
CA ALA A 7 -8.28 1.31 4.37
C ALA A 7 -7.38 0.14 4.81
N SER A 8 -7.88 -0.65 5.76
CA SER A 8 -7.26 -1.91 6.15
C SER A 8 -7.78 -3.04 5.28
N VAL A 9 -6.97 -3.47 4.31
CA VAL A 9 -7.32 -4.54 3.36
C VAL A 9 -6.10 -5.41 3.05
N ALA A 10 -6.34 -6.68 2.75
CA ALA A 10 -5.29 -7.59 2.30
C ALA A 10 -4.81 -7.22 0.89
N ARG A 11 -3.48 -7.21 0.67
CA ARG A 11 -2.86 -6.88 -0.63
C ARG A 11 -3.34 -7.76 -1.77
N TYR A 12 -3.47 -9.06 -1.51
CA TYR A 12 -3.89 -10.08 -2.48
C TYR A 12 -5.25 -10.67 -2.11
N SER A 13 -6.21 -9.80 -1.76
CA SER A 13 -7.57 -10.25 -1.50
C SER A 13 -8.23 -10.75 -2.81
N PRO A 14 -8.84 -11.95 -2.82
CA PRO A 14 -9.59 -12.43 -3.98
C PRO A 14 -10.82 -11.54 -4.29
N TRP A 15 -11.28 -10.76 -3.30
CA TRP A 15 -12.45 -9.90 -3.37
C TRP A 15 -12.15 -8.47 -3.88
N ARG A 16 -10.89 -8.19 -4.29
CA ARG A 16 -10.43 -6.88 -4.84
C ARG A 16 -10.92 -5.67 -4.04
N LEU A 17 -10.83 -5.75 -2.72
CA LEU A 17 -11.24 -4.69 -1.82
C LEU A 17 -10.20 -3.56 -1.70
N PRO A 18 -10.63 -2.32 -1.41
CA PRO A 18 -11.99 -1.84 -1.56
C PRO A 18 -12.34 -1.62 -3.04
N SER A 19 -13.64 -1.64 -3.34
CA SER A 19 -14.18 -1.44 -4.69
C SER A 19 -13.59 -0.21 -5.37
N VAL A 20 -13.33 -0.31 -6.66
CA VAL A 20 -12.79 0.78 -7.50
C VAL A 20 -13.67 2.03 -7.41
N LYS A 21 -15.00 1.87 -7.37
CA LYS A 21 -15.95 2.98 -7.24
C LYS A 21 -15.75 3.78 -5.94
N VAL A 22 -15.41 3.10 -4.84
CA VAL A 22 -15.14 3.75 -3.55
C VAL A 22 -13.85 4.55 -3.65
N LYS A 23 -12.76 3.94 -4.13
CA LYS A 23 -11.48 4.65 -4.33
C LYS A 23 -11.64 5.89 -5.21
N GLN A 24 -12.40 5.77 -6.30
CA GLN A 24 -12.66 6.89 -7.22
C GLN A 24 -13.39 8.04 -6.54
N ARG A 25 -14.39 7.75 -5.69
CA ARG A 25 -15.14 8.78 -4.95
C ARG A 25 -14.24 9.59 -4.02
N TYR A 26 -13.36 8.92 -3.27
CA TYR A 26 -12.42 9.61 -2.37
C TYR A 26 -11.39 10.42 -3.16
N LYS A 27 -10.88 9.89 -4.27
CA LYS A 27 -9.97 10.62 -5.16
C LYS A 27 -10.62 11.88 -5.75
N ASN A 28 -11.88 11.78 -6.19
CA ASN A 28 -12.62 12.92 -6.75
C ASN A 28 -12.95 13.99 -5.71
N ALA A 29 -12.93 13.64 -4.42
CA ALA A 29 -13.15 14.56 -3.30
C ALA A 29 -11.83 15.16 -2.76
N ASP A 30 -10.72 14.94 -3.45
CA ASP A 30 -9.37 15.37 -3.06
C ASP A 30 -8.93 14.87 -1.68
N ILE A 31 -9.37 13.65 -1.33
CA ILE A 31 -9.06 13.01 -0.05
C ILE A 31 -7.84 12.10 -0.22
N GLU A 32 -6.84 12.28 0.64
CA GLU A 32 -5.62 11.49 0.61
C GLU A 32 -5.87 10.04 1.07
N TRP A 33 -5.69 9.09 0.15
CA TRP A 33 -6.00 7.68 0.38
C TRP A 33 -4.77 6.86 0.79
N HIS A 34 -4.85 6.19 1.94
CA HIS A 34 -3.82 5.27 2.43
C HIS A 34 -4.37 3.87 2.65
N SER A 35 -3.60 2.84 2.29
CA SER A 35 -4.01 1.45 2.52
C SER A 35 -2.87 0.54 2.98
N THR A 36 -3.18 -0.33 3.94
CA THR A 36 -2.25 -1.36 4.44
C THR A 36 -1.91 -2.39 3.37
N ALA A 37 -2.75 -2.57 2.34
CA ALA A 37 -2.42 -3.41 1.19
C ALA A 37 -1.15 -2.93 0.45
N VAL A 38 -0.88 -1.63 0.45
CA VAL A 38 0.29 -1.04 -0.22
C VAL A 38 1.43 -0.91 0.78
N SER A 39 1.16 -0.22 1.89
CA SER A 39 2.20 0.19 2.85
C SER A 39 2.52 -0.87 3.91
N GLY A 40 1.79 -1.99 3.95
CA GLY A 40 1.87 -3.03 4.98
C GLY A 40 1.31 -2.56 6.33
N GLN A 41 1.87 -1.48 6.85
CA GLN A 41 1.47 -0.79 8.07
C GLN A 41 1.34 0.71 7.78
N ILE A 42 0.35 1.33 8.41
CA ILE A 42 0.17 2.78 8.47
C ILE A 42 0.25 3.18 9.94
N THR A 43 1.08 4.17 10.24
CA THR A 43 1.24 4.75 11.58
C THR A 43 0.79 6.21 11.51
N GLY A 44 -0.20 6.58 12.32
CA GLY A 44 -0.67 7.95 12.43
C GLY A 44 -0.13 8.63 13.67
N TYR A 45 0.46 9.82 13.51
CA TYR A 45 0.87 10.69 14.60
C TYR A 45 -0.12 11.85 14.65
N PHE A 46 -0.85 11.97 15.76
CA PHE A 46 -1.87 12.99 15.97
C PHE A 46 -1.29 14.07 16.88
N TYR A 47 -1.08 15.26 16.32
CA TYR A 47 -0.69 16.46 17.05
C TYR A 47 -1.89 17.38 17.19
N ARG A 48 -1.78 18.41 18.03
CA ARG A 48 -2.86 19.39 18.22
C ARG A 48 -3.24 20.10 16.92
N ASP A 49 -2.26 20.39 16.07
CA ASP A 49 -2.44 21.22 14.87
C ASP A 49 -2.24 20.43 13.56
N ASP A 50 -1.76 19.19 13.63
CA ASP A 50 -1.35 18.43 12.44
C ASP A 50 -1.50 16.92 12.63
N ILE A 51 -1.72 16.20 11.53
CA ILE A 51 -1.77 14.74 11.46
C ILE A 51 -0.71 14.26 10.47
N LYS A 52 0.25 13.46 10.94
CA LYS A 52 1.28 12.88 10.08
C LYS A 52 1.03 11.38 9.90
N LEU A 53 0.83 10.95 8.66
CA LEU A 53 0.72 9.54 8.31
C LEU A 53 2.06 9.02 7.77
N LYS A 54 2.56 7.92 8.33
CA LYS A 54 3.77 7.22 7.84
C LYS A 54 3.43 5.79 7.45
N GLY A 55 3.90 5.36 6.28
CA GLY A 55 3.85 3.97 5.84
C GLY A 55 5.18 3.26 6.10
N TYR A 56 5.15 2.05 6.66
CA TYR A 56 6.38 1.30 6.94
C TYR A 56 7.02 0.72 5.68
N ARG A 57 6.19 0.22 4.75
CA ARG A 57 6.65 -0.61 3.62
C ARG A 57 6.60 0.14 2.30
N GLN A 58 7.26 1.30 2.23
CA GLN A 58 7.39 2.06 0.98
C GLN A 58 8.45 1.45 0.03
N GLN A 59 9.37 0.63 0.55
CA GLN A 59 10.42 -0.06 -0.21
C GLN A 59 10.22 -1.57 -0.17
N ILE A 60 9.19 -2.08 -0.83
CA ILE A 60 9.21 -3.49 -1.24
C ILE A 60 9.96 -3.52 -2.56
N VAL A 61 11.27 -3.73 -2.52
CA VAL A 61 11.89 -4.45 -3.62
C VAL A 61 11.04 -5.71 -3.83
N SER A 62 10.45 -5.90 -5.01
CA SER A 62 9.56 -7.05 -5.30
C SER A 62 10.21 -8.42 -5.04
N ARG A 63 11.50 -8.44 -4.72
CA ARG A 63 12.30 -9.63 -4.50
C ARG A 63 12.82 -9.61 -3.07
N TRP A 64 12.31 -10.54 -2.26
CA TRP A 64 13.02 -11.00 -1.05
C TRP A 64 14.16 -11.97 -1.41
N TYR A 65 14.17 -12.45 -2.67
CA TYR A 65 15.11 -13.43 -3.20
C TYR A 65 15.91 -12.81 -4.36
N HIS A 66 17.20 -12.56 -4.14
CA HIS A 66 18.16 -12.46 -5.24
C HIS A 66 18.38 -13.88 -5.76
N GLN A 67 17.98 -14.15 -7.01
CA GLN A 67 18.30 -15.41 -7.67
C GLN A 67 19.79 -15.40 -8.02
N TRP A 68 20.64 -15.79 -7.05
CA TRP A 68 22.08 -15.99 -7.25
C TRP A 68 22.50 -17.45 -7.02
N PHE A 69 21.57 -18.39 -7.15
CA PHE A 69 21.91 -19.82 -7.27
C PHE A 69 21.01 -20.49 -8.29
N GLY A 70 21.61 -21.03 -9.36
CA GLY A 70 20.96 -21.93 -10.30
C GLY A 70 20.73 -21.42 -11.72
N ILE A 71 21.43 -20.38 -12.19
CA ILE A 71 21.64 -20.27 -13.64
C ILE A 71 22.64 -21.37 -13.99
N ARG A 72 22.12 -22.58 -14.27
CA ARG A 72 22.83 -23.46 -15.18
C ARG A 72 22.74 -22.76 -16.52
N GLY A 73 23.87 -22.19 -16.95
CA GLY A 73 24.04 -21.83 -18.35
C GLY A 73 23.76 -23.06 -19.20
N ASP A 74 23.11 -22.82 -20.32
CA ASP A 74 23.37 -23.45 -21.61
C ASP A 74 23.85 -24.90 -21.59
N HIS A 75 22.97 -25.82 -22.01
CA HIS A 75 23.19 -26.87 -23.01
C HIS A 75 22.06 -27.91 -22.95
N GLU A 76 21.06 -27.76 -23.83
CA GLU A 76 20.58 -28.77 -24.79
C GLU A 76 19.50 -28.17 -25.70
#